data_AF-U5N8S8-F1
#
_entry.id   AF-U5N8S8-F1
#
_cell.length_a   1.000
_cell.length_b   1.000
_cell.length_c   1.000
_cell.angle_alpha   90.00
_cell.angle_beta   90.00
_cell.angle_gamma   90.00
#
_symmetry.space_group_name_H-M   'P 1'
#
loop_
_entity.id
_entity.type
_entity.pdbx_description
1 polymer ?
#
loop_
_entity_poly.entity_id
_entity_poly.type
_entity_poly.pdbx_seq_one_letter_code
_entity_poly.pdbx_strand_id
1 'polypeptide(L)'
;MSSHSKTLPYSGFTLIELMIVVAIIGILAAMAVPAYQLFIIRAKASEGLALAAPAKVTVLGNAMQGDPFSRGWTSPSPTPYVSSIAIDNARGNIIITYTTAIAPAGANTLVLAPRVGGATGTRLYGTDTSSTPPIGKIVWNCNSADQDPVTHFGTKGTISGKYLPSNCGG
;
A
#
# COMPACT_ATOMS: atom_id res chain seq x y z
N MET A 1 -28.33 -4.95 -71.69
CA MET A 1 -27.55 -4.10 -70.76
C MET A 1 -26.97 -5.02 -69.69
N SER A 2 -25.76 -5.54 -69.91
CA SER A 2 -25.08 -6.45 -68.97
C SER A 2 -24.33 -5.61 -67.94
N SER A 3 -24.75 -5.66 -66.68
CA SER A 3 -24.12 -4.96 -65.56
C SER A 3 -22.86 -5.73 -65.14
N HIS A 4 -21.68 -5.19 -65.48
CA HIS A 4 -20.42 -5.66 -64.94
C HIS A 4 -20.29 -5.22 -63.48
N SER A 5 -20.67 -6.10 -62.56
CA SER A 5 -20.33 -5.98 -61.14
C SER A 5 -18.82 -6.11 -60.97
N LYS A 6 -18.15 -4.98 -60.71
CA LYS A 6 -16.71 -4.92 -60.46
C LYS A 6 -16.45 -5.29 -58.99
N THR A 7 -16.16 -6.55 -58.73
CA THR A 7 -15.70 -7.01 -57.41
C THR A 7 -14.30 -6.44 -57.15
N LEU A 8 -14.15 -5.66 -56.08
CA LEU A 8 -12.84 -5.17 -55.65
C LEU A 8 -12.04 -6.35 -55.05
N PRO A 9 -10.78 -6.57 -55.45
CA PRO A 9 -9.98 -7.68 -54.94
C PRO A 9 -9.70 -7.50 -53.44
N TYR A 10 -9.96 -8.54 -52.65
CA TYR A 10 -9.59 -8.60 -51.24
C TYR A 10 -8.06 -8.77 -51.15
N SER A 11 -7.34 -7.70 -50.80
CA SER A 11 -5.90 -7.76 -50.54
C SER A 11 -5.70 -8.32 -49.13
N GLY A 12 -5.20 -9.54 -49.02
CA GLY A 12 -4.88 -10.18 -47.74
C GLY A 12 -3.65 -9.56 -47.08
N PHE A 13 -3.62 -9.56 -45.74
CA PHE A 13 -2.46 -9.18 -44.94
C PHE A 13 -1.32 -10.17 -45.16
N THR A 14 -0.07 -9.70 -45.32
CA THR A 14 1.07 -10.60 -45.53
C THR A 14 1.53 -11.22 -44.20
N LEU A 15 2.07 -12.44 -44.26
CA LEU A 15 2.67 -13.09 -43.08
C LEU A 15 3.84 -12.25 -42.52
N ILE A 16 4.56 -11.54 -43.37
CA ILE A 16 5.68 -10.69 -42.95
C ILE A 16 5.20 -9.43 -42.21
N GLU A 17 4.09 -8.80 -42.66
CA GLU A 17 3.49 -7.68 -41.92
C GLU A 17 3.03 -8.13 -40.54
N LEU A 18 2.41 -9.32 -40.45
CA LEU A 18 1.95 -9.86 -39.17
C LEU A 18 3.13 -10.16 -38.23
N MET A 19 4.23 -10.72 -38.74
CA MET A 19 5.42 -10.98 -37.95
C MET A 19 6.05 -9.71 -37.37
N ILE A 20 6.12 -8.62 -38.14
CA ILE A 20 6.66 -7.34 -37.67
C ILE A 20 5.75 -6.75 -36.58
N VAL A 21 4.43 -6.81 -36.76
CA VAL A 21 3.47 -6.32 -35.76
C VAL A 21 3.60 -7.10 -34.46
N VAL A 22 3.69 -8.42 -34.52
CA VAL A 22 3.89 -9.27 -33.33
C VAL A 22 5.23 -8.95 -32.65
N ALA A 23 6.30 -8.71 -33.42
CA ALA A 23 7.59 -8.34 -32.86
C ALA A 23 7.54 -7.03 -32.07
N ILE A 24 6.86 -6.00 -32.60
CA ILE A 24 6.70 -4.71 -31.93
C ILE A 24 5.83 -4.85 -30.67
N ILE A 25 4.71 -5.58 -30.75
CA ILE A 25 3.84 -5.85 -29.59
C ILE A 25 4.61 -6.59 -28.49
N GLY A 26 5.47 -7.55 -28.85
CA GLY A 26 6.30 -8.28 -27.90
C GLY A 26 7.21 -7.38 -27.08
N ILE A 27 7.86 -6.40 -27.72
CA ILE A 27 8.74 -5.43 -27.04
C ILE A 27 7.92 -4.53 -26.10
N LEU A 28 6.78 -4.01 -26.56
CA LEU A 28 5.91 -3.15 -25.74
C LEU A 28 5.34 -3.91 -24.54
N ALA A 29 4.90 -5.15 -24.74
CA ALA A 29 4.34 -5.99 -23.68
C ALA A 29 5.37 -6.30 -22.58
N ALA A 30 6.63 -6.53 -22.94
CA ALA A 30 7.70 -6.83 -21.98
C ALA A 30 7.91 -5.69 -20.94
N MET A 31 7.69 -4.43 -21.34
CA MET A 31 7.78 -3.28 -20.43
C MET A 31 6.43 -2.95 -19.76
N ALA A 32 5.32 -3.10 -20.49
CA ALA A 32 4.00 -2.72 -20.02
C ALA A 32 3.45 -3.65 -18.95
N VAL A 33 3.64 -4.96 -19.09
CA VAL A 33 3.13 -5.96 -18.13
C VAL A 33 3.68 -5.76 -16.71
N PRO A 34 5.00 -5.67 -16.48
CA PRO A 34 5.51 -5.47 -15.11
C PRO A 34 5.08 -4.12 -14.51
N ALA A 35 4.99 -3.07 -15.32
CA ALA A 35 4.51 -1.77 -14.87
C ALA A 35 3.02 -1.81 -14.46
N TYR A 36 2.17 -2.46 -15.25
CA TYR A 36 0.74 -2.61 -14.96
C TYR A 36 0.51 -3.47 -13.71
N GLN A 37 1.26 -4.55 -13.54
CA GLN A 37 1.20 -5.38 -12.32
C GLN A 37 1.51 -4.56 -11.07
N LEU A 38 2.55 -3.71 -11.12
CA LEU A 38 2.90 -2.85 -9.99
C LEU A 38 1.79 -1.85 -9.65
N PHE A 39 1.13 -1.27 -10.66
CA PHE A 39 -0.02 -0.39 -10.45
C PHE A 39 -1.16 -1.10 -9.73
N ILE A 40 -1.51 -2.31 -10.16
CA ILE A 40 -2.55 -3.12 -9.53
C ILE A 40 -2.17 -3.50 -8.08
N ILE A 41 -0.91 -3.85 -7.83
CA ILE A 41 -0.43 -4.15 -6.47
C ILE A 41 -0.56 -2.91 -5.56
N ARG A 42 -0.16 -1.72 -6.03
CA ARG A 42 -0.31 -0.47 -5.26
C ARG A 42 -1.76 -0.13 -4.97
N ALA A 43 -2.64 -0.32 -5.96
CA ALA A 43 -4.07 -0.12 -5.79
C ALA A 43 -4.63 -1.04 -4.70
N LYS A 44 -4.27 -2.33 -4.72
CA LYS A 44 -4.67 -3.30 -3.69
C LYS A 44 -4.05 -2.99 -2.32
N ALA A 45 -2.79 -2.54 -2.27
CA ALA A 45 -2.14 -2.16 -1.02
C ALA A 45 -2.83 -0.96 -0.34
N SER A 46 -3.46 -0.06 -1.11
CA SER A 46 -4.23 1.07 -0.57
C SER A 46 -5.46 0.64 0.24
N GLU A 47 -6.01 -0.56 0.00
CA GLU A 47 -7.07 -1.14 0.81
C GLU A 47 -6.64 -1.29 2.28
N GLY A 48 -5.40 -1.69 2.53
CA GLY A 48 -4.86 -1.79 3.88
C GLY A 48 -4.85 -0.45 4.62
N LEU A 49 -4.60 0.65 3.92
CA LEU A 49 -4.67 1.98 4.51
C LEU A 49 -6.11 2.40 4.84
N ALA A 50 -7.07 2.03 3.99
CA ALA A 50 -8.48 2.28 4.23
C ALA A 50 -8.98 1.46 5.44
N LEU A 51 -8.63 0.18 5.50
CA LEU A 51 -8.97 -0.71 6.63
C LEU A 51 -8.28 -0.29 7.94
N ALA A 52 -7.14 0.40 7.88
CA ALA A 52 -6.45 0.94 9.05
C ALA A 52 -7.00 2.29 9.53
N ALA A 53 -7.92 2.94 8.80
CA ALA A 53 -8.45 4.23 9.20
C ALA A 53 -9.17 4.20 10.56
N PRO A 54 -10.00 3.19 10.90
CA PRO A 54 -10.60 3.07 12.23
C PRO A 54 -9.56 2.89 13.34
N ALA A 55 -8.47 2.15 13.07
CA ALA A 55 -7.38 1.98 14.03
C ALA A 55 -6.74 3.33 14.39
N LYS A 56 -6.58 4.24 13.41
CA LYS A 56 -6.09 5.60 13.69
C LYS A 56 -6.99 6.35 14.65
N VAL A 57 -8.31 6.25 14.48
CA VAL A 57 -9.28 6.89 15.36
C VAL A 57 -9.18 6.32 16.78
N THR A 58 -9.04 5.00 16.91
CA THR A 58 -8.84 4.33 18.21
C THR A 58 -7.56 4.80 18.90
N VAL A 59 -6.43 4.82 18.19
CA VAL A 59 -5.16 5.32 18.76
C VAL A 59 -5.29 6.78 19.20
N LEU A 60 -5.90 7.64 18.38
CA LEU A 60 -6.10 9.06 18.70
C LEU A 60 -6.95 9.24 19.96
N GLY A 61 -8.10 8.57 20.05
CA GLY A 61 -9.01 8.68 21.19
C GLY A 61 -8.40 8.14 22.48
N ASN A 62 -7.71 7.00 22.41
CA ASN A 62 -7.07 6.40 23.59
C ASN A 62 -5.85 7.20 24.05
N ALA A 63 -5.07 7.75 23.10
CA ALA A 63 -3.92 8.60 23.42
C ALA A 63 -4.36 9.83 24.24
N MET A 64 -5.45 10.48 23.86
CA MET A 64 -5.96 11.67 24.58
C MET A 64 -6.49 11.35 25.98
N GLN A 65 -6.99 10.12 26.19
CA GLN A 65 -7.53 9.66 27.46
C GLN A 65 -6.46 9.03 28.38
N GLY A 66 -5.23 8.84 27.89
CA GLY A 66 -4.18 8.13 28.62
C GLY A 66 -4.41 6.61 28.71
N ASP A 67 -5.29 6.07 27.88
CA ASP A 67 -5.61 4.65 27.80
C ASP A 67 -4.60 3.88 26.92
N PRO A 68 -4.49 2.53 27.04
CA PRO A 68 -3.75 1.72 26.08
C PRO A 68 -4.22 2.02 24.66
N PHE A 69 -3.30 2.19 23.71
CA PHE A 69 -3.64 2.58 22.33
C PHE A 69 -4.60 1.60 21.65
N SER A 70 -4.51 0.30 21.98
CA SER A 70 -5.36 -0.75 21.43
C SER A 70 -6.69 -0.94 22.17
N ARG A 71 -7.01 -0.14 23.20
CA ARG A 71 -8.23 -0.33 24.00
C ARG A 71 -9.47 -0.25 23.11
N GLY A 72 -10.28 -1.31 23.14
CA GLY A 72 -11.49 -1.44 22.32
C GLY A 72 -11.24 -1.71 20.83
N TRP A 73 -9.98 -1.92 20.41
CA TRP A 73 -9.66 -2.28 19.03
C TRP A 73 -9.96 -3.75 18.73
N THR A 74 -10.66 -3.99 17.63
CA THR A 74 -10.81 -5.32 17.03
C THR A 74 -10.33 -5.23 15.59
N SER A 75 -9.34 -6.07 15.22
CA SER A 75 -8.89 -6.15 13.83
C SER A 75 -10.08 -6.50 12.92
N PRO A 76 -10.20 -5.86 11.74
CA PRO A 76 -11.19 -6.26 10.75
C PRO A 76 -10.95 -7.70 10.28
N SER A 77 -12.00 -8.32 9.75
CA SER A 77 -11.89 -9.64 9.10
C SER A 77 -10.87 -9.59 7.95
N PRO A 78 -10.03 -10.64 7.79
CA PRO A 78 -9.07 -10.70 6.70
C PRO A 78 -9.73 -10.57 5.33
N THR A 79 -9.04 -9.90 4.41
CA THR A 79 -9.41 -9.79 2.99
C THR A 79 -8.40 -10.54 2.13
N PRO A 80 -8.63 -10.69 0.81
CA PRO A 80 -7.63 -11.30 -0.08
C PRO A 80 -6.26 -10.61 -0.07
N TYR A 81 -6.18 -9.34 0.37
CA TYR A 81 -4.96 -8.53 0.34
C TYR A 81 -4.43 -8.15 1.71
N VAL A 82 -5.26 -8.16 2.76
CA VAL A 82 -4.89 -7.80 4.13
C VAL A 82 -5.20 -8.96 5.07
N SER A 83 -4.16 -9.46 5.75
CA SER A 83 -4.27 -10.55 6.71
C SER A 83 -4.72 -10.07 8.09
N SER A 84 -4.22 -8.93 8.57
CA SER A 84 -4.55 -8.40 9.90
C SER A 84 -4.10 -6.95 10.05
N ILE A 85 -4.70 -6.27 11.04
CA ILE A 85 -4.29 -4.94 11.49
C ILE A 85 -4.15 -4.95 13.01
N ALA A 86 -2.93 -4.75 13.49
CA ALA A 86 -2.62 -4.70 14.92
C ALA A 86 -2.25 -3.29 15.36
N ILE A 87 -2.47 -2.99 16.65
CA ILE A 87 -2.02 -1.75 17.30
C ILE A 87 -1.01 -2.13 18.37
N ASP A 88 0.18 -1.54 18.30
CA ASP A 88 1.24 -1.66 19.31
C ASP A 88 1.00 -0.65 20.44
N ASN A 89 0.81 -1.13 21.67
CA ASN A 89 0.58 -0.28 22.84
C ASN A 89 1.82 0.51 23.28
N ALA A 90 3.02 0.09 22.90
CA ALA A 90 4.23 0.80 23.32
C ALA A 90 4.33 2.19 22.68
N ARG A 91 3.83 2.33 21.44
CA ARG A 91 4.04 3.54 20.61
C ARG A 91 2.85 3.97 19.77
N GLY A 92 1.74 3.22 19.82
CA GLY A 92 0.56 3.46 18.99
C GLY A 92 0.76 3.13 17.52
N ASN A 93 1.80 2.34 17.19
CA ASN A 93 2.05 1.95 15.81
C ASN A 93 0.91 1.05 15.32
N ILE A 94 0.40 1.32 14.13
CA ILE A 94 -0.56 0.45 13.46
C ILE A 94 0.22 -0.42 12.47
N ILE A 95 0.14 -1.73 12.63
CA ILE A 95 0.85 -2.70 11.81
C ILE A 95 -0.17 -3.35 10.88
N ILE A 96 -0.09 -3.02 9.60
CA ILE A 96 -0.86 -3.66 8.54
C ILE A 96 -0.05 -4.83 8.02
N THR A 97 -0.60 -6.04 8.11
CA THR A 97 0.00 -7.24 7.53
C THR A 97 -0.72 -7.60 6.24
N TYR A 98 -0.06 -7.48 5.10
CA TYR A 98 -0.61 -7.86 3.80
C TYR A 98 -0.52 -9.37 3.56
N THR A 99 -1.30 -9.90 2.63
CA THR A 99 -1.16 -11.30 2.17
C THR A 99 -0.02 -11.43 1.15
N THR A 100 0.30 -12.67 0.77
CA THR A 100 1.28 -12.98 -0.28
C THR A 100 0.85 -12.51 -1.68
N ALA A 101 -0.40 -12.06 -1.85
CA ALA A 101 -0.86 -11.44 -3.09
C ALA A 101 -0.26 -10.04 -3.32
N ILE A 102 0.31 -9.41 -2.28
CA ILE A 102 0.93 -8.08 -2.35
C ILE A 102 2.45 -8.18 -2.26
N ALA A 103 2.97 -8.92 -1.27
CA ALA A 103 4.40 -9.07 -1.05
C ALA A 103 4.72 -10.42 -0.37
N PRO A 104 5.94 -10.96 -0.53
CA PRO A 104 6.32 -12.25 0.07
C PRO A 104 6.13 -12.29 1.59
N ALA A 105 5.86 -13.46 2.14
CA ALA A 105 5.76 -13.65 3.58
C ALA A 105 7.06 -13.18 4.28
N GLY A 106 6.92 -12.43 5.37
CA GLY A 106 8.05 -11.82 6.08
C GLY A 106 8.48 -10.45 5.50
N ALA A 107 8.07 -10.12 4.27
CA ALA A 107 8.32 -8.84 3.59
C ALA A 107 7.02 -8.10 3.26
N ASN A 108 6.00 -8.24 4.11
CA ASN A 108 4.62 -7.87 3.84
C ASN A 108 3.97 -7.01 4.92
N THR A 109 4.74 -6.35 5.79
CA THR A 109 4.18 -5.44 6.81
C THR A 109 4.43 -3.97 6.49
N LEU A 110 3.39 -3.15 6.61
CA LEU A 110 3.48 -1.69 6.63
C LEU A 110 3.18 -1.20 8.04
N VAL A 111 4.03 -0.30 8.55
CA VAL A 111 3.82 0.31 9.87
C VAL A 111 3.38 1.76 9.69
N LEU A 112 2.24 2.13 10.27
CA LEU A 112 1.83 3.53 10.40
C LEU A 112 2.22 3.99 11.81
N ALA A 113 3.19 4.89 11.89
CA ALA A 113 3.72 5.39 13.15
C ALA A 113 3.10 6.76 13.48
N PRO A 114 2.41 6.92 14.63
CA PRO A 114 1.94 8.22 15.07
C PRO A 114 3.11 9.01 15.69
N ARG A 115 3.10 10.31 15.48
CA ARG A 115 4.00 11.27 16.13
C ARG A 115 3.28 12.56 16.43
N VAL A 116 3.79 13.36 17.37
CA VAL A 116 3.35 14.74 17.57
C VAL A 116 4.31 15.72 16.93
N GLY A 117 3.80 16.74 16.24
CA GLY A 117 4.61 17.78 15.60
C GLY A 117 5.02 17.49 14.15
N GLY A 118 5.91 18.34 13.62
CA GLY A 118 6.39 18.31 12.23
C GLY A 118 7.49 17.27 11.99
N ALA A 119 8.32 17.48 10.95
CA ALA A 119 9.39 16.56 10.53
C ALA A 119 10.38 16.14 11.64
N THR A 120 10.46 16.87 12.75
CA THR A 120 11.30 16.60 13.93
C THR A 120 10.49 16.25 15.18
N GLY A 121 9.25 15.77 14.99
CA GLY A 121 8.30 15.46 16.05
C GLY A 121 8.73 14.36 17.03
N THR A 122 8.00 14.21 18.13
CA THR A 122 8.24 13.14 19.12
C THR A 122 7.27 11.98 18.94
N ARG A 123 7.73 10.78 19.31
CA ARG A 123 6.92 9.57 19.26
C ARG A 123 5.92 9.56 20.39
N LEU A 124 4.80 8.88 20.17
CA LEU A 124 3.89 8.53 21.27
C LEU A 124 4.56 7.47 22.15
N TYR A 125 4.18 7.48 23.42
CA TYR A 125 4.64 6.51 24.41
C TYR A 125 3.45 5.94 25.16
N GLY A 126 3.46 4.62 25.33
CA GLY A 126 2.49 3.90 26.13
C GLY A 126 3.02 2.56 26.61
N THR A 127 2.13 1.84 27.26
CA THR A 127 2.30 0.51 27.84
C THR A 127 1.00 -0.25 27.60
N ASP A 128 0.97 -1.53 27.93
CA ASP A 128 -0.26 -2.33 27.81
C ASP A 128 -1.41 -1.86 28.71
N THR A 129 -1.14 -0.99 29.68
CA THR A 129 -2.13 -0.50 30.65
C THR A 129 -2.46 0.99 30.53
N SER A 130 -1.62 1.79 29.86
CA SER A 130 -1.82 3.24 29.75
C SER A 130 -0.98 3.87 28.65
N SER A 131 -1.30 5.10 28.26
CA SER A 131 -0.49 5.94 27.39
C SER A 131 -0.22 7.31 28.00
N THR A 132 0.85 7.96 27.56
CA THR A 132 1.13 9.35 27.94
C THR A 132 0.36 10.28 27.00
N PRO A 133 -0.55 11.13 27.51
CA PRO A 133 -1.30 12.03 26.66
C PRO A 133 -0.39 12.95 25.82
N PRO A 134 -0.56 12.97 24.49
CA PRO A 134 0.26 13.77 23.60
C PRO A 134 -0.08 15.26 23.72
N ILE A 135 0.95 16.11 23.67
CA ILE A 135 0.78 17.57 23.56
C ILE A 135 0.95 17.96 22.09
N GLY A 136 -0.16 18.32 21.45
CA GLY A 136 -0.19 18.77 20.06
C GLY A 136 -0.84 17.77 19.10
N LYS A 137 -0.86 18.13 17.81
CA LYS A 137 -1.51 17.34 16.76
C LYS A 137 -0.71 16.08 16.47
N ILE A 138 -1.39 14.93 16.46
CA ILE A 138 -0.85 13.68 15.96
C ILE A 138 -0.82 13.68 14.43
N VAL A 139 0.33 13.35 13.86
CA VAL A 139 0.61 13.15 12.44
C VAL A 139 1.06 11.70 12.24
N TRP A 140 0.78 11.12 11.09
CA TRP A 140 1.09 9.72 10.78
C TRP A 140 2.17 9.62 9.72
N ASN A 141 3.18 8.81 10.01
CA ASN A 141 4.23 8.41 9.07
C ASN A 141 3.95 7.00 8.56
N CYS A 142 4.23 6.74 7.28
CA CYS A 142 4.23 5.39 6.72
C CYS A 142 5.67 4.86 6.69
N ASN A 143 5.89 3.70 7.28
CA ASN A 143 7.21 3.12 7.42
C ASN A 143 7.23 1.78 6.68
N SER A 144 7.76 1.82 5.46
CA SER A 144 8.08 0.65 4.65
C SER A 144 9.49 0.14 4.98
N ALA A 145 9.94 -0.93 4.32
CA ALA A 145 11.31 -1.43 4.44
C ALA A 145 12.36 -0.39 3.98
N ASP A 146 11.98 0.41 2.99
CA ASP A 146 12.85 1.36 2.31
C ASP A 146 12.96 2.69 3.06
N GLN A 147 12.08 2.94 4.05
CA GLN A 147 12.07 4.19 4.81
C GLN A 147 13.09 4.19 5.96
N ASP A 148 13.73 5.33 6.21
CA ASP A 148 14.67 5.50 7.32
C ASP A 148 13.92 5.70 8.66
N PRO A 149 14.12 4.84 9.68
CA PRO A 149 13.46 4.93 10.97
C PRO A 149 13.80 6.22 11.72
N VAL A 150 14.92 6.89 11.40
CA VAL A 150 15.33 8.15 12.03
C VAL A 150 14.46 9.30 11.53
N THR A 151 14.14 9.36 10.24
CA THR A 151 13.30 10.42 9.64
C THR A 151 11.80 10.13 9.75
N HIS A 152 11.44 8.87 9.99
CA HIS A 152 10.05 8.39 10.06
C HIS A 152 9.58 7.95 11.45
N PHE A 153 10.39 8.18 12.49
CA PHE A 153 10.01 8.11 13.91
C PHE A 153 9.25 6.84 14.34
N GLY A 154 9.61 5.68 13.80
CA GLY A 154 8.83 4.46 14.00
C GLY A 154 9.62 3.18 13.74
N THR A 155 8.98 2.05 14.06
CA THR A 155 9.49 0.73 13.67
C THR A 155 9.42 0.61 12.14
N LYS A 156 10.45 0.06 11.50
CA LYS A 156 10.40 -0.24 10.06
C LYS A 156 9.35 -1.32 9.79
N GLY A 157 8.53 -1.11 8.76
CA GLY A 157 7.83 -2.22 8.11
C GLY A 157 8.78 -3.08 7.28
N THR A 158 8.29 -4.19 6.76
CA THR A 158 9.06 -5.10 5.91
C THR A 158 8.66 -5.08 4.44
N ILE A 159 7.54 -4.44 4.09
CA ILE A 159 7.12 -4.26 2.70
C ILE A 159 7.97 -3.21 1.99
N SER A 160 8.40 -3.49 0.76
CA SER A 160 9.07 -2.47 -0.07
C SER A 160 8.09 -1.36 -0.46
N GLY A 161 8.56 -0.12 -0.39
CA GLY A 161 7.83 1.08 -0.81
C GLY A 161 7.38 1.03 -2.27
N LYS A 162 8.02 0.23 -3.13
CA LYS A 162 7.58 0.05 -4.52
C LYS A 162 6.15 -0.50 -4.63
N TYR A 163 5.69 -1.28 -3.66
CA TYR A 163 4.35 -1.87 -3.62
C TYR A 163 3.31 -0.95 -2.96
N LEU A 164 3.73 0.17 -2.40
CA LEU A 164 2.87 1.10 -1.67
C LEU A 164 2.38 2.24 -2.56
N PRO A 165 1.21 2.83 -2.26
CA PRO A 165 0.75 4.03 -2.93
C PRO A 165 1.68 5.22 -2.63
N SER A 166 1.64 6.26 -3.46
CA SER A 166 2.55 7.42 -3.38
C SER A 166 2.53 8.14 -2.03
N ASN A 167 1.42 8.07 -1.30
CA ASN A 167 1.30 8.64 0.04
C ASN A 167 2.02 7.84 1.15
N CYS A 168 2.62 6.68 0.82
CA CYS A 168 3.42 5.85 1.74
C CYS A 168 4.69 5.25 1.10
N GLY A 169 4.93 5.44 -0.20
CA GLY A 169 5.97 4.75 -0.97
C GLY A 169 7.29 5.52 -1.18
N GLY A 170 7.40 6.74 -0.67
CA GLY A 170 8.57 7.62 -0.81
C GLY A 170 8.52 8.77 0.18
#